data_AF-A0A1I5DSG6-F1
#
_entry.id   AF-A0A1I5DSG6-F1
#
_cell.length_a   1.000
_cell.length_b   1.000
_cell.length_c   1.000
_cell.angle_alpha   90.00
_cell.angle_beta   90.00
_cell.angle_gamma   90.00
#
_symmetry.space_group_name_H-M   'P 1'
#
loop_
_entity.id
_entity.type
_entity.pdbx_description
1 polymer ?
#
loop_
_entity_poly.entity_id
_entity_poly.type
_entity_poly.pdbx_seq_one_letter_code
_entity_poly.pdbx_strand_id
1 'polypeptide(L)'
;MRDFSPQICRAGRSLLGWTAVDLAREAQIGLATVKRFELGGDARQSSVEAMQSAMRGAGLLFIAGGQSSLDGGPGVRVSAGFKAEV
;
A
#
# COMPACT_ATOMS: atom_id res chain seq x y z
N MET A 1 -11.63 8.87 3.02
CA MET A 1 -10.71 8.06 3.85
C MET A 1 -9.89 7.22 2.89
N ARG A 2 -8.58 7.43 2.76
CA ARG A 2 -7.79 6.65 1.79
C ARG A 2 -7.49 5.28 2.40
N ASP A 3 -8.02 4.22 1.79
CA ASP A 3 -7.72 2.83 2.13
C ASP A 3 -6.28 2.41 1.76
N PHE A 4 -5.51 3.37 1.24
CA PHE A 4 -4.11 3.22 0.85
C PHE A 4 -3.30 4.41 1.38
N SER A 5 -2.53 4.16 2.45
CA SER A 5 -1.67 5.14 3.12
C SER A 5 -0.19 4.81 2.91
N PRO A 6 0.74 5.74 3.26
CA PRO A 6 2.17 5.48 3.20
C PRO A 6 2.59 4.22 3.98
N GLN A 7 2.03 4.01 5.17
CA GLN A 7 2.30 2.85 6.01
C GLN A 7 1.79 1.56 5.38
N ILE A 8 0.59 1.59 4.80
CA ILE A 8 0.00 0.44 4.10
C ILE A 8 0.81 0.08 2.86
N CYS A 9 1.35 1.06 2.14
CA CYS A 9 2.24 0.83 1.01
C CYS A 9 3.53 0.11 1.45
N ARG A 10 4.20 0.58 2.51
CA ARG A 10 5.38 -0.09 3.05
C ARG A 10 5.07 -1.51 3.54
N ALA A 11 3.97 -1.70 4.26
CA ALA A 11 3.53 -3.00 4.73
C ALA A 11 3.25 -3.95 3.56
N GLY A 12 2.55 -3.47 2.53
CA GLY A 12 2.24 -4.23 1.33
C GLY A 12 3.51 -4.69 0.60
N ARG A 13 4.50 -3.81 0.47
CA ARG A 13 5.81 -4.19 -0.07
C ARG A 13 6.50 -5.26 0.76
N SER A 14 6.52 -5.13 2.09
CA SER A 14 7.13 -6.13 2.96
C SER A 14 6.46 -7.49 2.82
N LEU A 15 5.13 -7.54 2.70
CA LEU A 15 4.38 -8.78 2.48
C LEU A 15 4.70 -9.44 1.13
N LEU A 16 4.94 -8.63 0.10
CA LEU A 16 5.32 -9.08 -1.24
C LEU A 16 6.82 -9.40 -1.37
N GLY A 17 7.64 -9.11 -0.36
CA GLY A 17 9.10 -9.16 -0.49
C GLY A 17 9.67 -8.12 -1.47
N TRP A 18 8.95 -7.03 -1.74
CA TRP A 18 9.32 -6.00 -2.70
C TRP A 18 10.16 -4.88 -2.09
N THR A 19 11.19 -4.46 -2.82
CA THR A 19 11.86 -3.19 -2.59
C THR A 19 11.02 -2.01 -3.14
N ALA A 20 11.39 -0.78 -2.80
CA ALA A 20 10.78 0.41 -3.43
C ALA A 20 11.06 0.48 -4.95
N VAL A 21 12.15 -0.14 -5.41
CA VAL A 21 12.48 -0.25 -6.84
C VAL A 21 11.53 -1.22 -7.53
N ASP A 22 11.24 -2.37 -6.90
CA ASP A 22 10.29 -3.34 -7.44
C ASP A 22 8.90 -2.73 -7.57
N LEU A 23 8.41 -2.06 -6.52
CA LEU A 23 7.12 -1.37 -6.60
C LEU A 23 7.10 -0.30 -7.69
N ALA A 24 8.17 0.49 -7.83
CA ALA A 24 8.26 1.49 -8.89
C ALA A 24 8.19 0.86 -10.28
N ARG A 25 8.87 -0.29 -10.46
CA ARG A 25 8.83 -1.08 -11.69
C ARG A 25 7.42 -1.62 -11.96
N GLU A 26 6.82 -2.33 -11.02
CA GLU A 26 5.49 -2.93 -11.21
C GLU A 26 4.38 -1.88 -11.41
N ALA A 27 4.50 -0.73 -10.74
CA ALA A 27 3.57 0.39 -10.90
C ALA A 27 3.87 1.31 -12.09
N GLN A 28 4.97 1.08 -12.83
CA GLN A 28 5.41 1.90 -13.97
C GLN A 28 5.51 3.40 -13.62
N ILE A 29 6.06 3.71 -12.45
CA ILE A 29 6.30 5.09 -11.98
C ILE A 29 7.74 5.28 -11.51
N GLY A 30 8.17 6.53 -11.39
CA GLY A 30 9.52 6.84 -10.89
C GLY A 30 9.72 6.44 -9.42
N LEU A 31 10.89 5.88 -9.09
CA LEU A 31 11.29 5.52 -7.72
C LEU A 31 11.17 6.69 -6.73
N ALA A 32 11.51 7.91 -7.16
CA ALA A 32 11.39 9.10 -6.33
C ALA A 32 9.95 9.36 -5.90
N THR A 33 8.97 9.06 -6.76
CA THR A 33 7.53 9.17 -6.46
C THR A 33 7.12 8.18 -5.38
N VAL A 34 7.55 6.92 -5.50
CA VAL A 34 7.29 5.88 -4.48
C VAL A 34 7.86 6.31 -3.13
N LYS A 35 9.16 6.66 -3.09
CA LYS A 35 9.81 7.07 -1.84
C LYS A 35 9.15 8.30 -1.21
N ARG A 36 8.78 9.30 -2.03
CA ARG A 36 8.09 10.49 -1.54
C ARG A 36 6.74 10.14 -0.92
N PHE A 37 5.94 9.33 -1.59
CA PHE A 37 4.66 8.88 -1.05
C PHE A 37 4.83 8.12 0.27
N GLU A 38 5.79 7.20 0.33
CA GLU A 38 6.05 6.42 1.55
C GLU A 38 6.54 7.25 2.74
N LEU A 39 7.15 8.40 2.49
CA LEU A 39 7.55 9.37 3.50
C LEU A 39 6.41 10.33 3.91
N GLY A 40 5.19 10.13 3.38
CA GLY A 40 4.04 11.00 3.63
C GLY A 40 4.04 12.29 2.81
N GLY A 41 4.94 12.41 1.83
CA GLY A 41 4.94 13.51 0.88
C GLY A 41 3.82 13.37 -0.15
N ASP A 42 3.49 14.50 -0.79
CA ASP A 42 2.39 14.54 -1.74
C ASP A 42 2.72 13.78 -3.03
N ALA A 43 1.75 13.03 -3.53
CA ALA A 43 1.86 12.22 -4.74
C ALA A 43 0.61 12.42 -5.59
N ARG A 44 0.79 12.45 -6.91
CA ARG A 44 -0.35 12.54 -7.83
C ARG A 44 -1.28 11.36 -7.58
N GLN A 45 -2.59 11.62 -7.61
CA GLN A 45 -3.61 10.60 -7.40
C GLN A 45 -3.42 9.40 -8.35
N SER A 46 -3.05 9.64 -9.61
CA SER A 46 -2.73 8.57 -10.58
C SER A 46 -1.54 7.69 -10.16
N SER A 47 -0.54 8.24 -9.48
CA SER A 47 0.59 7.45 -8.97
C SER A 47 0.19 6.60 -7.77
N VAL A 48 -0.70 7.12 -6.91
CA VAL A 48 -1.28 6.37 -5.79
C VAL A 48 -2.08 5.18 -6.32
N GLU A 49 -2.93 5.40 -7.33
CA GLU A 49 -3.72 4.37 -8.01
C GLU A 49 -2.86 3.33 -8.72
N ALA A 50 -1.77 3.75 -9.37
CA ALA A 50 -0.81 2.85 -10.00
C ALA A 50 -0.14 1.92 -8.98
N MET A 51 0.36 2.47 -7.84
CA MET A 51 0.94 1.66 -6.77
C MET A 51 -0.07 0.66 -6.20
N GLN A 52 -1.30 1.12 -5.92
CA GLN A 52 -2.35 0.28 -5.36
C GLN A 52 -2.77 -0.82 -6.34
N SER A 53 -2.81 -0.52 -7.64
CA SER A 53 -3.17 -1.49 -8.69
C SER A 53 -2.07 -2.53 -8.90
N ALA A 54 -0.80 -2.12 -8.90
CA ALA A 54 0.33 -3.04 -8.99
C ALA A 54 0.33 -4.06 -7.83
N MET A 55 0.12 -3.59 -6.60
CA MET A 55 0.02 -4.48 -5.43
C MET A 55 -1.17 -5.43 -5.53
N ARG A 56 -2.34 -4.95 -6.00
CA ARG A 56 -3.49 -5.81 -6.24
C ARG A 56 -3.22 -6.88 -7.30
N GLY A 57 -2.55 -6.50 -8.40
CA GLY A 57 -2.13 -7.44 -9.44
C GLY A 57 -1.17 -8.52 -8.92
N ALA A 58 -0.38 -8.21 -7.90
CA ALA A 58 0.51 -9.14 -7.22
C ALA A 58 -0.17 -9.97 -6.11
N GLY A 59 -1.49 -9.82 -5.92
CA GLY A 59 -2.29 -10.63 -5.01
C GLY A 59 -2.63 -9.98 -3.67
N LEU A 60 -2.34 -8.69 -3.45
CA LEU A 60 -2.76 -8.00 -2.23
C LEU A 60 -4.20 -7.54 -2.32
N LEU A 61 -4.95 -7.73 -1.24
CA LEU A 61 -6.29 -7.17 -1.07
C LEU A 61 -6.25 -6.10 0.01
N PHE A 62 -6.66 -4.89 -0.36
CA PHE A 62 -6.81 -3.79 0.59
C PHE A 62 -8.20 -3.83 1.19
N ILE A 63 -8.25 -3.77 2.51
CA ILE A 63 -9.47 -3.84 3.30
C ILE A 63 -9.75 -2.45 3.84
N ALA A 64 -10.89 -1.89 3.46
CA ALA A 64 -11.32 -0.60 3.98
C ALA A 64 -11.71 -0.68 5.47
N GLY A 65 -11.68 0.46 6.15
CA GLY A 65 -12.10 0.54 7.55
C GLY A 65 -13.52 0.00 7.76
N GLY A 66 -13.68 -0.95 8.69
CA GLY A 66 -14.99 -1.58 8.98
C GLY A 66 -15.46 -2.62 7.96
N GLN A 67 -14.73 -2.84 6.86
CA GLN A 67 -15.10 -3.83 5.85
C GLN A 67 -14.87 -5.26 6.37
N SER A 68 -15.80 -6.18 6.12
CA SER A 68 -15.61 -7.61 6.37
C SER A 68 -14.66 -8.24 5.36
N SER A 69 -13.90 -9.27 5.77
CA SER A 69 -12.96 -10.00 4.89
C SER A 69 -13.13 -11.51 5.07
N LEU A 70 -14.25 -12.02 4.55
CA LEU A 70 -14.65 -13.41 4.71
C LEU A 70 -13.79 -14.38 3.89
N ASP A 71 -13.33 -13.95 2.71
CA ASP A 71 -12.54 -14.78 1.78
C ASP A 71 -11.01 -14.49 1.86
N GLY A 72 -10.57 -13.86 2.95
CA GLY A 72 -9.15 -13.54 3.16
C GLY A 72 -8.34 -14.75 3.62
N GLY A 73 -7.12 -14.90 3.07
CA GLY A 73 -6.10 -15.79 3.65
C GLY A 73 -5.49 -15.22 4.94
N PRO A 74 -4.46 -15.89 5.51
CA PRO A 74 -3.74 -15.37 6.68
C PRO A 74 -3.23 -13.95 6.43
N GLY A 75 -3.41 -13.06 7.41
CA GLY A 75 -3.05 -11.66 7.25
C GLY A 75 -3.14 -10.86 8.55
N VAL A 76 -2.82 -9.57 8.44
CA VAL A 76 -2.84 -8.63 9.57
C VAL A 76 -3.90 -7.56 9.32
N ARG A 77 -4.78 -7.39 10.30
CA ARG A 77 -5.69 -6.24 10.38
C ARG A 77 -5.35 -5.45 11.63
N VAL A 78 -5.22 -4.14 11.48
CA VAL A 78 -5.07 -3.23 12.61
C VAL A 78 -6.43 -2.95 13.26
N SER A 79 -6.47 -2.77 14.57
CA SER A 79 -7.70 -2.37 15.27
C SER A 79 -8.07 -0.92 14.92
N ALA A 80 -9.34 -0.53 15.12
CA ALA A 80 -9.81 0.83 14.81
C ALA A 80 -9.06 1.93 15.59
N GLY A 81 -8.46 1.59 16.74
CA GLY A 81 -7.65 2.49 17.55
C GLY A 81 -6.15 2.43 17.29
N PHE A 82 -5.69 1.68 16.28
CA PHE A 82 -4.28 1.54 16.00
C PHE A 82 -3.66 2.86 15.54
N LYS A 83 -2.61 3.30 16.24
CA LYS A 83 -1.80 4.45 15.86
C LYS A 83 -0.47 3.91 15.36
N ALA A 84 -0.20 4.07 14.06
CA ALA A 84 1.14 3.87 13.55
C ALA A 84 1.98 5.09 13.94
N GLU A 85 2.88 4.93 14.90
CA GLU A 85 3.97 5.90 15.10
C GLU A 85 4.88 5.87 13.86
N VAL A 86 5.27 7.06 13.40
CA VAL A 86 6.16 7.24 12.23
C VAL A 86 7.59 7.30 12.71
#